data_AF-C9W8L2-F1
#
_entry.id   AF-C9W8L2-F1
#
_cell.length_a   1.000
_cell.length_b   1.000
_cell.length_c   1.000
_cell.angle_alpha   90.00
_cell.angle_beta   90.00
_cell.angle_gamma   90.00
#
_symmetry.space_group_name_H-M   'P 1'
#
loop_
_entity.id
_entity.type
_entity.pdbx_description
1 polymer ?
#
loop_
_entity_poly.entity_id
_entity_poly.type
_entity_poly.pdbx_seq_one_letter_code
_entity_poly.pdbx_strand_id
1 'polypeptide(L)'
;PGCTLLRFAVGRLEPRHQGQSQQDPCPWIQPCLMVLTCIVQADVTGAYDAIPQGKLVEVVANMIRHSESTYCIRQYAVVRRDSQGQVHKSFRRQVTTLSDLQPYMGQFLKHLQDSDASALRNSVVIEQSISMNESSSSLFDFFLHFLRHSVVKIGDRCYTQCQGIPQGSSLSTLLCSLCFGDMENKLFA
;
A
#
# COMPACT_ATOMS: atom_id res chain seq x y z
N PRO A 1 25.85 -23.82 14.09
CA PRO A 1 25.71 -23.82 12.60
C PRO A 1 25.49 -22.38 12.10
N GLY A 2 26.55 -21.79 11.53
CA GLY A 2 26.66 -20.35 11.29
C GLY A 2 25.63 -19.82 10.28
N CYS A 3 24.99 -18.72 10.64
CA CYS A 3 24.08 -18.00 9.75
C CYS A 3 24.93 -17.07 8.85
N THR A 4 25.13 -17.47 7.59
CA THR A 4 25.79 -16.62 6.60
C THR A 4 24.85 -15.49 6.21
N LEU A 5 25.14 -14.27 6.70
CA LEU A 5 24.42 -13.05 6.35
C LEU A 5 24.78 -12.67 4.90
N LEU A 6 23.92 -12.99 3.94
CA LEU A 6 24.03 -12.47 2.58
C LEU A 6 23.58 -11.00 2.58
N ARG A 7 24.54 -10.09 2.74
CA ARG A 7 24.34 -8.67 2.39
C ARG A 7 24.28 -8.58 0.87
N PHE A 8 23.11 -8.30 0.31
CA PHE A 8 22.99 -7.78 -1.04
C PHE A 8 23.50 -6.34 -1.03
N ALA A 9 24.81 -6.17 -1.24
CA ALA A 9 25.40 -4.88 -1.58
C ALA A 9 25.15 -4.64 -3.07
N VAL A 10 24.06 -3.94 -3.40
CA VAL A 10 23.88 -3.37 -4.74
C VAL A 10 24.94 -2.29 -4.91
N GLY A 11 25.73 -2.43 -5.96
CA GLY A 11 26.99 -1.72 -6.20
C GLY A 11 26.90 -0.21 -6.08
N ARG A 12 27.91 0.35 -5.42
CA ARG A 12 28.24 1.77 -5.38
C ARG A 12 28.76 2.18 -6.76
N LEU A 13 28.06 3.07 -7.46
CA LEU A 13 28.61 3.82 -8.60
C LEU A 13 29.06 5.19 -8.09
N GLU A 14 30.35 5.46 -8.21
CA GLU A 14 30.98 6.74 -7.87
C GLU A 14 30.60 7.85 -8.87
N PRO A 15 30.62 9.12 -8.45
CA PRO A 15 30.28 10.25 -9.31
C PRO A 15 31.42 10.58 -10.28
N ARG A 16 31.11 10.71 -11.58
CA ARG A 16 32.02 11.37 -12.53
C ARG A 16 31.86 12.88 -12.42
N HIS A 17 32.89 13.54 -11.92
CA HIS A 17 33.11 14.97 -12.06
C HIS A 17 33.73 15.32 -13.42
N GLN A 18 33.44 16.56 -13.84
CA GLN A 18 34.15 17.47 -14.75
C GLN A 18 33.76 17.54 -16.23
N GLY A 19 33.26 18.73 -16.57
CA GLY A 19 33.22 19.36 -17.87
C GLY A 19 32.85 20.83 -17.71
N GLN A 20 33.80 21.66 -17.28
CA GLN A 20 33.67 23.12 -17.31
C GLN A 20 33.67 23.59 -18.76
N SER A 21 32.67 24.38 -19.16
CA SER A 21 32.79 25.27 -20.31
C SER A 21 32.11 26.59 -19.96
N GLN A 22 32.97 27.60 -19.83
CA GLN A 22 32.68 28.99 -19.61
C GLN A 22 32.09 29.59 -20.89
N GLN A 23 30.93 30.25 -20.80
CA GLN A 23 30.37 31.08 -21.87
C GLN A 23 29.70 32.31 -21.26
N ASP A 24 30.11 33.48 -21.76
CA ASP A 24 29.79 34.83 -21.27
C ASP A 24 28.29 35.17 -21.35
N PRO A 25 27.77 36.09 -20.51
CA PRO A 25 26.35 36.42 -20.49
C PRO A 25 25.95 37.30 -21.70
N CYS A 26 24.89 36.90 -22.42
CA CYS A 26 24.31 37.69 -23.51
C CYS A 26 23.62 38.98 -22.99
N PRO A 27 23.80 40.16 -23.62
CA PRO A 27 23.43 41.43 -23.00
C PRO A 27 22.04 41.99 -23.39
N TRP A 28 20.96 41.23 -23.66
CA TRP A 28 19.68 41.87 -24.08
C TRP A 28 18.37 41.15 -23.70
N ILE A 29 18.23 40.60 -22.48
CA ILE A 29 16.94 40.01 -22.07
C ILE A 29 16.27 40.88 -20.98
N GLN A 30 15.23 41.61 -21.38
CA GLN A 30 14.29 42.32 -20.49
C GLN A 30 13.60 41.36 -19.51
N PRO A 31 13.13 41.83 -18.34
CA PRO A 31 12.57 40.98 -17.29
C PRO A 31 11.13 40.61 -17.63
N CYS A 32 10.94 39.65 -18.53
CA CYS A 32 9.73 38.86 -18.53
C CYS A 32 9.85 37.86 -17.38
N LEU A 33 8.96 37.95 -16.39
CA LEU A 33 8.84 36.98 -15.31
C LEU A 33 8.40 35.63 -15.90
N MET A 34 9.32 34.94 -16.57
CA MET A 34 9.18 33.54 -16.92
C MET A 34 9.41 32.76 -15.64
N VAL A 35 8.32 32.28 -15.04
CA VAL A 35 8.41 31.27 -13.98
C VAL A 35 9.06 30.05 -14.63
N LEU A 36 10.37 29.88 -14.39
CA LEU A 36 11.10 28.72 -14.87
C LEU A 36 10.74 27.54 -13.93
N THR A 37 9.74 26.75 -14.30
CA THR A 37 9.45 25.51 -13.59
C THR A 37 10.46 24.45 -13.99
N CYS A 38 11.28 24.01 -13.05
CA CYS A 38 12.18 22.88 -13.24
C CYS A 38 11.52 21.60 -12.71
N ILE A 39 11.60 20.51 -13.49
CA ILE A 39 11.19 19.17 -13.05
C ILE A 39 12.46 18.44 -12.61
N VAL A 40 12.42 17.86 -11.41
CA VAL A 40 13.48 16.97 -10.92
C VAL A 40 12.90 15.57 -10.84
N GLN A 41 13.58 14.62 -11.48
CA GLN A 41 13.29 13.20 -11.35
C GLN A 41 14.28 12.58 -10.36
N ALA A 42 13.75 11.84 -9.39
CA ALA A 42 14.56 11.07 -8.44
C ALA A 42 14.01 9.65 -8.37
N ASP A 43 14.89 8.66 -8.50
CA ASP A 43 14.53 7.25 -8.46
C ASP A 43 14.99 6.62 -7.14
N VAL A 44 14.10 5.86 -6.49
CA VAL A 44 14.42 5.10 -5.28
C VAL A 44 14.85 3.69 -5.67
N THR A 45 16.14 3.39 -5.47
CA THR A 45 16.68 2.06 -5.76
C THR A 45 16.31 1.08 -4.65
N GLY A 46 15.78 -0.09 -5.00
CA GLY A 46 15.50 -1.16 -4.03
C GLY A 46 14.46 -0.77 -2.98
N ALA A 47 13.40 -0.07 -3.37
CA ALA A 47 12.40 0.50 -2.46
C ALA A 47 11.84 -0.52 -1.45
N TYR A 48 11.54 -1.75 -1.89
CA TYR A 48 11.08 -2.82 -0.99
C TYR A 48 12.17 -3.33 -0.06
N ASP A 49 13.40 -3.46 -0.53
CA ASP A 49 14.51 -4.11 0.19
C ASP A 49 15.20 -3.15 1.18
N ALA A 50 15.13 -1.84 0.91
CA ALA A 50 15.77 -0.82 1.72
C ALA A 50 15.05 -0.52 3.04
N ILE A 51 13.74 -0.77 3.12
CA ILE A 51 12.94 -0.38 4.29
C ILE A 51 13.31 -1.24 5.51
N PRO A 52 13.69 -0.63 6.66
CA PRO A 52 13.96 -1.38 7.88
C PRO A 52 12.69 -2.05 8.43
N GLN A 53 12.79 -3.33 8.83
CA GLN A 53 11.65 -4.07 9.41
C GLN A 53 11.09 -3.42 10.68
N GLY A 54 11.96 -2.85 11.53
CA GLY A 54 11.49 -2.11 12.71
C GLY A 54 10.58 -0.93 12.33
N LYS A 55 10.86 -0.27 11.20
CA LYS A 55 10.05 0.84 10.72
C LYS A 55 8.71 0.39 10.16
N LEU A 56 8.68 -0.74 9.46
CA LEU A 56 7.44 -1.39 9.01
C LEU A 56 6.52 -1.70 10.19
N VAL A 57 7.09 -2.30 11.24
CA VAL A 57 6.33 -2.65 12.45
C VAL A 57 5.79 -1.40 13.15
N GLU A 58 6.58 -0.34 13.27
CA GLU A 58 6.15 0.94 13.86
C GLU A 58 4.98 1.54 13.09
N VAL A 59 5.09 1.66 11.75
CA VAL A 59 4.04 2.27 10.91
C VAL A 59 2.74 1.48 11.00
N VAL A 60 2.82 0.15 10.92
CA VAL A 60 1.65 -0.74 11.04
C VAL A 60 1.06 -0.68 12.45
N ALA A 61 1.90 -0.64 13.49
CA ALA A 61 1.45 -0.53 14.88
C ALA A 61 0.69 0.78 15.11
N ASN A 62 1.20 1.90 14.62
CA ASN A 62 0.52 3.19 14.74
C ASN A 62 -0.82 3.16 14.01
N MET A 63 -0.90 2.56 12.82
CA MET A 63 -2.17 2.50 12.08
C MET A 63 -3.22 1.62 12.76
N ILE A 64 -2.83 0.46 13.30
CA ILE A 64 -3.77 -0.56 13.76
C ILE A 64 -4.05 -0.47 15.28
N ARG A 65 -3.04 -0.17 16.11
CA ARG A 65 -3.16 -0.25 17.58
C ARG A 65 -3.83 0.97 18.20
N HIS A 66 -3.92 2.10 17.50
CA HIS A 66 -4.68 3.24 18.02
C HIS A 66 -6.19 2.95 18.09
N SER A 67 -6.66 1.92 17.39
CA SER A 67 -8.04 1.46 17.43
C SER A 67 -8.08 0.03 17.99
N GLU A 68 -8.46 -0.15 19.25
CA GLU A 68 -8.85 -1.45 19.83
C GLU A 68 -10.17 -1.91 19.19
N SER A 69 -10.14 -2.10 17.87
CA SER A 69 -11.29 -2.33 17.03
C SER A 69 -11.40 -3.80 16.68
N THR A 70 -12.65 -4.26 16.71
CA THR A 70 -13.04 -5.49 16.04
C THR A 70 -13.53 -5.13 14.64
N TYR A 71 -12.94 -5.76 13.64
CA TYR A 71 -13.32 -5.57 12.24
C TYR A 71 -14.42 -6.57 11.87
N CYS A 72 -15.40 -6.07 11.14
CA CYS A 72 -16.51 -6.82 10.59
C CYS A 72 -16.29 -6.97 9.09
N ILE A 73 -16.33 -8.20 8.58
CA ILE A 73 -16.24 -8.48 7.15
C ILE A 73 -17.60 -8.93 6.65
N ARG A 74 -18.26 -8.08 5.86
CA ARG A 74 -19.51 -8.44 5.16
C ARG A 74 -19.19 -8.88 3.74
N GLN A 75 -19.65 -10.07 3.38
CA GLN A 75 -19.54 -10.62 2.03
C GLN A 75 -20.89 -10.51 1.33
N TYR A 76 -20.89 -10.02 0.09
CA TYR A 76 -22.11 -9.86 -0.69
C TYR A 76 -21.83 -10.07 -2.18
N ALA A 77 -22.86 -10.51 -2.91
CA ALA A 77 -22.86 -10.54 -4.36
C ALA A 77 -23.66 -9.38 -4.92
N VAL A 78 -23.15 -8.77 -5.98
CA VAL A 78 -23.90 -7.81 -6.80
C VAL A 78 -24.17 -8.48 -8.13
N VAL A 79 -25.45 -8.66 -8.44
CA VAL A 79 -25.95 -9.19 -9.71
C VAL A 79 -26.52 -8.03 -10.50
N ARG A 80 -25.95 -7.72 -11.65
CA ARG A 80 -26.40 -6.63 -12.52
C ARG A 80 -26.72 -7.15 -13.90
N ARG A 81 -27.66 -6.51 -14.57
CA ARG A 81 -27.95 -6.76 -15.98
C ARG A 81 -27.38 -5.62 -16.81
N ASP A 82 -26.60 -5.94 -17.84
CA ASP A 82 -26.13 -4.92 -18.78
C ASP A 82 -27.23 -4.54 -19.81
N SER A 83 -26.93 -3.54 -20.63
CA SER A 83 -27.84 -3.08 -21.69
C SER A 83 -28.08 -4.12 -22.79
N GLN A 84 -27.22 -5.12 -22.93
CA GLN A 84 -27.37 -6.24 -23.86
C GLN A 84 -28.17 -7.40 -23.26
N GLY A 85 -28.63 -7.24 -22.01
CA GLY A 85 -29.41 -8.25 -21.30
C GLY A 85 -28.57 -9.35 -20.65
N GLN A 86 -27.23 -9.29 -20.70
CA GLN A 86 -26.35 -10.25 -20.04
C GLN A 86 -26.32 -10.00 -18.53
N VAL A 87 -26.28 -11.09 -17.77
CA VAL A 87 -26.24 -11.05 -16.31
C VAL A 87 -24.79 -11.17 -15.84
N HIS A 88 -24.33 -10.19 -15.09
CA HIS A 88 -23.01 -10.15 -14.49
C HIS A 88 -23.12 -10.32 -12.99
N LYS A 89 -22.30 -11.20 -12.41
CA LYS A 89 -22.23 -11.42 -10.96
C LYS A 89 -20.83 -11.07 -10.49
N SER A 90 -20.74 -10.21 -9.48
CA SER A 90 -19.48 -9.89 -8.79
C SER A 90 -19.61 -10.19 -7.30
N PHE A 91 -18.56 -10.77 -6.72
CA PHE A 91 -18.45 -11.02 -5.29
C PHE A 91 -17.60 -9.93 -4.67
N ARG A 92 -18.11 -9.32 -3.60
CA ARG A 92 -17.47 -8.20 -2.93
C ARG A 92 -17.39 -8.46 -1.44
N ARG A 93 -16.38 -7.84 -0.82
CA ARG A 93 -16.19 -7.81 0.62
C ARG A 93 -16.12 -6.36 1.07
N GLN A 94 -16.84 -6.03 2.12
CA GLN A 94 -16.72 -4.76 2.82
C GLN A 94 -16.13 -5.03 4.20
N VAL A 95 -15.17 -4.22 4.61
CA VAL A 95 -14.61 -4.23 5.95
C VAL A 95 -15.05 -2.95 6.65
N THR A 96 -15.62 -3.07 7.84
CA THR A 96 -15.95 -1.93 8.71
C THR A 96 -15.46 -2.21 10.12
N THR A 97 -15.34 -1.18 10.95
CA THR A 97 -15.26 -1.40 12.40
C THR A 97 -16.62 -1.84 12.93
N LEU A 98 -16.65 -2.41 14.14
CA LEU A 98 -17.91 -2.72 14.82
C LEU A 98 -18.77 -1.47 15.04
N SER A 99 -18.14 -0.31 15.30
CA SER A 99 -18.83 0.96 15.52
C SER A 99 -19.50 1.49 14.25
N ASP A 100 -18.91 1.25 13.08
CA ASP A 100 -19.42 1.72 11.80
C ASP A 100 -20.33 0.71 11.10
N LEU A 101 -20.50 -0.49 11.68
CA LEU A 101 -21.27 -1.57 11.09
C LEU A 101 -22.74 -1.13 10.87
N GLN A 102 -23.22 -1.29 9.64
CA GLN A 102 -24.63 -1.12 9.30
C GLN A 102 -25.31 -2.50 9.33
N PRO A 103 -25.91 -2.94 10.44
CA PRO A 103 -26.38 -4.34 10.57
C PRO A 103 -27.54 -4.65 9.63
N TYR A 104 -28.38 -3.67 9.32
CA TYR A 104 -29.53 -3.84 8.45
C TYR A 104 -29.18 -3.56 6.99
N MET A 105 -29.60 -4.44 6.09
CA MET A 105 -29.34 -4.33 4.64
C MET A 105 -29.78 -2.99 4.05
N GLY A 106 -30.90 -2.41 4.51
CA GLY A 106 -31.37 -1.11 4.00
C GLY A 106 -30.39 0.04 4.27
N GLN A 107 -29.76 0.08 5.44
CA GLN A 107 -28.75 1.09 5.78
C GLN A 107 -27.44 0.85 5.04
N PHE A 108 -27.03 -0.42 4.95
CA PHE A 108 -25.86 -0.83 4.19
C PHE A 108 -25.96 -0.43 2.72
N LEU A 109 -27.11 -0.64 2.08
CA LEU A 109 -27.32 -0.27 0.68
C LEU A 109 -27.26 1.25 0.47
N LYS A 110 -27.80 2.05 1.39
CA LYS A 110 -27.68 3.52 1.32
C LYS A 110 -26.22 3.95 1.39
N HIS A 111 -25.48 3.44 2.37
CA HIS A 111 -24.04 3.73 2.49
C HIS A 111 -23.24 3.28 1.26
N LEU A 112 -23.60 2.14 0.66
CA LEU A 112 -22.96 1.65 -0.57
C LEU A 112 -23.32 2.53 -1.78
N GLN A 113 -24.53 3.09 -1.84
CA GLN A 113 -24.93 4.05 -2.87
C GLN A 113 -24.20 5.38 -2.73
N ASP A 114 -23.98 5.85 -1.51
CA ASP A 114 -23.26 7.11 -1.27
C ASP A 114 -21.78 7.02 -1.69
N SER A 115 -21.18 5.82 -1.55
CA SER A 115 -19.78 5.58 -1.91
C SER A 115 -19.58 5.20 -3.38
N ASP A 116 -20.50 4.47 -3.99
CA ASP A 116 -20.42 4.06 -5.40
C ASP A 116 -21.82 3.89 -6.02
N ALA A 117 -22.48 5.03 -6.24
CA ALA A 117 -23.83 5.09 -6.81
C ALA A 117 -23.94 4.38 -8.17
N SER A 118 -22.86 4.38 -8.94
CA SER A 118 -22.83 3.81 -10.29
C SER A 118 -22.88 2.28 -10.29
N ALA A 119 -22.21 1.64 -9.32
CA ALA A 119 -22.10 0.19 -9.27
C ALA A 119 -23.39 -0.53 -8.87
N LEU A 120 -24.35 0.18 -8.26
CA LEU A 120 -25.59 -0.40 -7.75
C LEU A 120 -26.81 -0.21 -8.65
N ARG A 121 -26.70 0.59 -9.70
CA ARG A 121 -27.83 0.84 -10.62
C ARG A 121 -28.27 -0.45 -11.31
N ASN A 122 -29.58 -0.73 -11.30
CA ASN A 122 -30.17 -1.94 -11.88
C ASN A 122 -29.51 -3.24 -11.39
N SER A 123 -29.13 -3.27 -10.12
CA SER A 123 -28.49 -4.42 -9.50
C SER A 123 -29.31 -4.98 -8.35
N VAL A 124 -29.13 -6.28 -8.12
CA VAL A 124 -29.61 -7.00 -6.94
C VAL A 124 -28.40 -7.31 -6.08
N VAL A 125 -28.44 -6.86 -4.82
CA VAL A 125 -27.42 -7.14 -3.83
C VAL A 125 -27.90 -8.27 -2.93
N ILE A 126 -27.07 -9.31 -2.80
CA ILE A 126 -27.38 -10.50 -2.03
C ILE A 126 -26.32 -10.64 -0.94
N GLU A 127 -26.71 -10.52 0.32
CA GLU A 127 -25.82 -10.78 1.45
C GLU A 127 -25.49 -12.27 1.52
N GLN A 128 -24.21 -12.59 1.73
CA GLN A 128 -23.72 -13.97 1.81
C GLN A 128 -23.35 -14.34 3.24
N SER A 129 -22.60 -13.46 3.92
CA SER A 129 -22.16 -13.68 5.29
C SER A 129 -21.70 -12.37 5.92
N ILE A 130 -21.69 -12.36 7.25
CA ILE A 130 -21.03 -11.35 8.07
C ILE A 130 -20.17 -12.10 9.08
N SER A 131 -18.88 -11.78 9.16
CA SER A 131 -17.98 -12.28 10.21
C SER A 131 -17.45 -11.15 11.07
N MET A 132 -17.29 -11.41 12.37
CA MET A 132 -16.80 -10.46 13.39
C MET A 132 -15.71 -11.11 14.24
N ASN A 133 -14.68 -11.63 13.58
CA ASN A 133 -13.65 -12.47 14.20
C ASN A 133 -12.24 -11.86 14.14
N GLU A 134 -12.08 -10.72 13.47
CA GLU A 134 -10.76 -10.12 13.27
C GLU A 134 -10.58 -8.93 14.22
N SER A 135 -9.69 -9.06 15.20
CA SER A 135 -9.28 -7.97 16.07
C SER A 135 -8.05 -7.25 15.52
N SER A 136 -7.87 -5.98 15.91
CA SER A 136 -6.62 -5.23 15.67
C SER A 136 -5.37 -6.00 16.11
N SER A 137 -5.43 -6.70 17.25
CA SER A 137 -4.34 -7.54 17.75
C SER A 137 -4.04 -8.72 16.83
N SER A 138 -5.07 -9.48 16.41
CA SER A 138 -4.89 -10.63 15.50
C SER A 138 -4.34 -10.20 14.14
N LEU A 139 -4.82 -9.07 13.62
CA LEU A 139 -4.34 -8.49 12.37
C LEU A 139 -2.87 -8.07 12.51
N PHE A 140 -2.51 -7.42 13.62
CA PHE A 140 -1.13 -7.03 13.90
C PHE A 140 -0.20 -8.24 14.03
N ASP A 141 -0.63 -9.29 14.72
CA ASP A 141 0.12 -10.55 14.85
C ASP A 141 0.32 -11.22 13.48
N PHE A 142 -0.70 -11.22 12.63
CA PHE A 142 -0.59 -11.68 11.24
C PHE A 142 0.45 -10.86 10.46
N PHE A 143 0.45 -9.54 10.57
CA PHE A 143 1.46 -8.68 9.94
C PHE A 143 2.88 -8.96 10.45
N LEU A 144 3.04 -9.12 11.77
CA LEU A 144 4.32 -9.49 12.36
C LEU A 144 4.81 -10.84 11.86
N HIS A 145 3.91 -11.82 11.75
CA HIS A 145 4.23 -13.13 11.22
C HIS A 145 4.67 -13.05 9.75
N PHE A 146 3.92 -12.31 8.93
CA PHE A 146 4.22 -12.06 7.52
C PHE A 146 5.62 -11.47 7.32
N LEU A 147 6.01 -10.47 8.13
CA LEU A 147 7.33 -9.83 8.02
C LEU A 147 8.48 -10.73 8.51
N ARG A 148 8.26 -11.50 9.59
CA ARG A 148 9.33 -12.27 10.25
C ARG A 148 9.56 -13.65 9.64
N HIS A 149 8.54 -14.25 9.04
CA HIS A 149 8.58 -15.62 8.52
C HIS A 149 8.62 -15.68 6.99
N SER A 150 9.12 -14.62 6.35
CA SER A 150 9.42 -14.64 4.92
C SER A 150 10.65 -15.51 4.66
N VAL A 151 10.41 -16.70 4.10
CA VAL A 151 11.46 -17.65 3.72
C VAL A 151 11.56 -17.70 2.21
N VAL A 152 12.77 -17.50 1.69
CA VAL A 152 13.11 -17.59 0.27
C VAL A 152 13.98 -18.82 0.06
N LYS A 153 13.59 -19.68 -0.90
CA LYS A 153 14.39 -20.83 -1.31
C LYS A 153 15.21 -20.47 -2.54
N ILE A 154 16.53 -20.63 -2.45
CA ILE A 154 17.47 -20.40 -3.55
C ILE A 154 18.28 -21.69 -3.73
N GLY A 155 18.06 -22.39 -4.85
CA GLY A 155 18.60 -23.74 -5.06
C GLY A 155 18.08 -24.70 -3.99
N ASP A 156 18.99 -25.35 -3.26
CA ASP A 156 18.67 -26.27 -2.16
C ASP A 156 18.76 -25.63 -0.76
N ARG A 157 18.87 -24.31 -0.69
CA ARG A 157 19.01 -23.58 0.58
C ARG A 157 17.80 -22.69 0.85
N CYS A 158 17.36 -22.64 2.10
CA CYS A 158 16.31 -21.75 2.57
C CYS A 158 16.93 -20.60 3.37
N TYR A 159 16.47 -19.39 3.10
CA TYR A 159 16.94 -18.15 3.72
C TYR A 159 15.75 -17.40 4.30
N THR A 160 15.91 -16.79 5.47
CA THR A 160 14.90 -15.89 6.02
C THR A 160 15.26 -14.46 5.68
N GLN A 161 14.28 -13.70 5.19
CA GLN A 161 14.45 -12.30 4.91
C GLN A 161 14.41 -11.49 6.22
N CYS A 162 15.52 -10.82 6.53
CA CYS A 162 15.66 -10.01 7.75
C CYS A 162 15.50 -8.51 7.52
N GLN A 163 15.39 -8.07 6.26
CA GLN A 163 15.29 -6.66 5.88
C GLN A 163 14.39 -6.50 4.66
N GLY A 164 13.69 -5.37 4.62
CA GLY A 164 12.75 -5.06 3.55
C GLY A 164 11.42 -5.76 3.71
N ILE A 165 10.59 -5.55 2.69
CA ILE A 165 9.24 -6.10 2.57
C ILE A 165 9.33 -7.40 1.76
N PRO A 166 8.70 -8.50 2.23
CA PRO A 166 8.57 -9.72 1.45
C PRO A 166 7.89 -9.47 0.10
N GLN A 167 8.56 -9.82 -1.00
CA GLN A 167 8.01 -9.63 -2.34
C GLN A 167 7.05 -10.77 -2.72
N GLY A 168 6.10 -10.48 -3.61
CA GLY A 168 5.10 -11.45 -4.07
C GLY A 168 3.81 -11.50 -3.24
N SER A 169 3.68 -10.65 -2.23
CA SER A 169 2.44 -10.46 -1.47
C SER A 169 1.68 -9.23 -1.98
N SER A 170 0.35 -9.29 -1.95
CA SER A 170 -0.49 -8.12 -2.20
C SER A 170 -0.28 -7.01 -1.18
N LEU A 171 0.22 -7.34 0.01
CA LEU A 171 0.50 -6.37 1.07
C LEU A 171 1.78 -5.58 0.82
N SER A 172 2.68 -6.07 -0.04
CA SER A 172 4.01 -5.49 -0.17
C SER A 172 3.94 -4.04 -0.64
N THR A 173 3.17 -3.78 -1.69
CA THR A 173 2.98 -2.43 -2.26
C THR A 173 2.31 -1.50 -1.27
N LEU A 174 1.26 -1.97 -0.57
CA LEU A 174 0.58 -1.16 0.45
C LEU A 174 1.55 -0.75 1.58
N LEU A 175 2.31 -1.70 2.12
CA LEU A 175 3.28 -1.43 3.17
C LEU A 175 4.38 -0.48 2.71
N CYS A 176 4.84 -0.62 1.47
CA CYS A 176 5.81 0.29 0.86
C CYS A 176 5.25 1.71 0.81
N SER A 177 4.04 1.88 0.25
CA SER A 177 3.37 3.19 0.18
C SER A 177 3.13 3.81 1.56
N LEU A 178 2.70 3.02 2.55
CA LEU A 178 2.48 3.51 3.91
C LEU A 178 3.80 3.96 4.57
N CYS A 179 4.89 3.20 4.41
CA CYS A 179 6.18 3.58 4.97
C CYS A 179 6.78 4.81 4.29
N PHE A 180 6.67 4.93 2.96
CA PHE A 180 7.12 6.15 2.29
C PHE A 180 6.23 7.35 2.62
N GLY A 181 4.92 7.16 2.76
CA GLY A 181 4.03 8.22 3.22
C GLY A 181 4.33 8.68 4.65
N ASP A 182 4.64 7.76 5.57
CA ASP A 182 5.09 8.12 6.93
C ASP A 182 6.43 8.87 6.90
N MET A 183 7.36 8.46 6.05
CA MET A 183 8.64 9.14 5.86
C MET A 183 8.45 10.55 5.29
N GLU A 184 7.61 10.69 4.26
CA GLU A 184 7.27 11.96 3.63
C GLU A 184 6.64 12.92 4.65
N ASN A 185 5.67 12.44 5.43
CA ASN A 185 5.05 13.22 6.50
C ASN A 185 6.07 13.66 7.56
N LYS A 186 7.05 12.82 7.91
CA LYS A 186 8.08 13.21 8.89
C LYS A 186 9.11 14.20 8.35
N LEU A 187 9.30 14.27 7.02
CA LEU A 187 10.30 15.13 6.38
C LEU A 187 9.70 16.45 5.86
N PHE A 188 8.43 16.45 5.47
CA PHE A 188 7.81 17.55 4.73
C PHE A 188 6.50 18.06 5.34
N ALA A 189 5.99 17.47 6.43
CA ALA A 189 4.82 17.99 7.14
C ALA A 189 5.19 18.95 8.29
#